data_AF-A0A0M3JKK3-F1
#
_entry.id   AF-A0A0M3JKK3-F1
#
_cell.length_a   1.000
_cell.length_b   1.000
_cell.length_c   1.000
_cell.angle_alpha   90.00
_cell.angle_beta   90.00
_cell.angle_gamma   90.00
#
_symmetry.space_group_name_H-M   'P 1'
#
loop_
_entity.id
_entity.type
_entity.pdbx_description
1 polymer ?
#
loop_
_entity_poly.entity_id
_entity_poly.type
_entity_poly.pdbx_seq_one_letter_code
_entity_poly.pdbx_strand_id
1 'polypeptide(L)'
;LPPMDEKEMALYKLYRPERLTPKERSTELMKMPRLNKGMAFSLYERQYLGLHGLLPPAFMTQEQQAYRVITKLREQPNDLARYIQLDGLQALFFVDRNEKLFYRVLCDHVKELMPIVYTPTVGLACQNFGYIYRKPK
;
A
#
# COMPACT_ATOMS: atom_id res chain seq x y z
N LEU A 1 -4.83 -25.73 0.63
CA LEU A 1 -6.20 -25.57 0.11
C LEU A 1 -7.12 -26.30 1.07
N PRO A 2 -8.31 -25.78 1.38
CA PRO A 2 -9.29 -26.54 2.15
C PRO A 2 -9.64 -27.85 1.39
N PRO A 3 -10.13 -28.88 2.09
CA PRO A 3 -10.65 -30.07 1.43
C PRO A 3 -11.78 -29.67 0.49
N MET A 4 -11.73 -30.15 -0.75
CA MET A 4 -12.68 -29.83 -1.82
C MET A 4 -12.95 -31.10 -2.64
N ASP A 5 -14.17 -31.25 -3.14
CA ASP A 5 -14.50 -32.29 -4.11
C ASP A 5 -13.86 -32.02 -5.49
N GLU A 6 -14.01 -32.94 -6.43
CA GLU A 6 -13.42 -32.82 -7.77
C GLU A 6 -13.97 -31.62 -8.57
N LYS A 7 -15.27 -31.35 -8.47
CA LYS A 7 -15.93 -30.23 -9.16
C LYS A 7 -15.56 -28.90 -8.53
N GLU A 8 -15.50 -28.84 -7.21
CA GLU A 8 -15.05 -27.69 -6.42
C GLU A 8 -13.59 -27.38 -6.71
N MET A 9 -12.72 -28.39 -6.82
CA MET A 9 -11.33 -28.20 -7.22
C MET A 9 -11.23 -27.64 -8.65
N ALA A 10 -11.99 -28.18 -9.60
CA ALA A 10 -12.02 -27.66 -10.97
C ALA A 10 -12.50 -26.21 -11.01
N LEU A 11 -13.55 -25.88 -10.27
CA LEU A 11 -14.10 -24.53 -10.16
C LEU A 11 -13.10 -23.56 -9.51
N TYR A 12 -12.42 -24.00 -8.45
CA TYR A 12 -11.36 -23.24 -7.79
C TYR A 12 -10.23 -22.92 -8.77
N LYS A 13 -9.79 -23.90 -9.57
CA LYS A 13 -8.74 -23.69 -10.57
C LYS A 13 -9.18 -22.73 -11.68
N LEU A 14 -10.45 -22.74 -12.05
CA LEU A 14 -11.00 -21.86 -13.07
C LEU A 14 -11.04 -20.38 -12.62
N TYR A 15 -11.38 -20.11 -11.36
CA TYR A 15 -11.56 -18.74 -10.87
C TYR A 15 -10.40 -18.16 -10.07
N ARG A 16 -9.43 -18.98 -9.62
CA ARG A 16 -8.31 -18.46 -8.84
C ARG A 16 -7.51 -17.42 -9.64
N PRO A 17 -7.02 -16.35 -8.99
CA PRO A 17 -6.10 -15.43 -9.64
C PRO A 17 -4.77 -16.12 -9.94
N GLU A 18 -4.31 -16.02 -11.18
CA GLU A 18 -3.00 -16.55 -11.58
C GLU A 18 -1.86 -15.59 -11.21
N ARG A 19 -0.67 -16.16 -11.02
CA ARG A 19 0.50 -15.37 -10.61
C ARG A 19 1.04 -14.60 -11.80
N LEU A 20 1.12 -13.27 -11.65
CA LEU A 20 1.80 -12.38 -12.59
C LEU A 20 3.18 -12.01 -12.04
N THR A 21 4.24 -12.43 -12.76
CA THR A 21 5.62 -12.07 -12.42
C THR A 21 5.98 -10.72 -13.05
N PRO A 22 6.44 -9.72 -12.28
CA PRO A 22 6.81 -8.42 -12.84
C PRO A 22 8.10 -8.50 -13.66
N LYS A 23 8.26 -7.56 -14.60
CA LYS A 23 9.49 -7.43 -15.41
C LYS A 23 10.47 -6.45 -14.76
N GLU A 24 9.94 -5.49 -14.02
CA GLU A 24 10.64 -4.40 -13.38
C GLU A 24 11.48 -4.90 -12.22
N ARG A 25 12.63 -4.26 -11.99
CA ARG A 25 13.58 -4.64 -10.95
C ARG A 25 14.09 -3.40 -10.21
N SER A 26 14.75 -3.63 -9.08
CA SER A 26 15.49 -2.60 -8.35
C SER A 26 14.63 -1.34 -8.11
N THR A 27 15.12 -0.16 -8.51
CA THR A 27 14.44 1.12 -8.28
C THR A 27 13.14 1.26 -9.08
N GLU A 28 12.99 0.60 -10.23
CA GLU A 28 11.77 0.65 -11.03
C GLU A 28 10.63 -0.08 -10.33
N LEU A 29 10.91 -1.27 -9.78
CA LEU A 29 9.93 -2.02 -8.99
C LEU A 29 9.51 -1.21 -7.75
N MET A 30 10.46 -0.57 -7.06
CA MET A 30 10.17 0.34 -5.92
C MET A 30 9.34 1.57 -6.32
N LYS A 31 9.38 1.96 -7.60
CA LYS A 31 8.58 3.06 -8.13
C LYS A 31 7.13 2.67 -8.41
N MET A 32 6.82 1.38 -8.50
CA MET A 32 5.49 0.86 -8.79
C MET A 32 4.73 0.53 -7.49
N PRO A 33 3.69 1.30 -7.10
CA PRO A 33 2.94 1.07 -5.87
C PRO A 33 2.29 -0.32 -5.78
N ARG A 34 1.92 -0.90 -6.93
CA ARG A 34 1.30 -2.24 -7.04
C ARG A 34 2.25 -3.38 -6.67
N LEU A 35 3.54 -3.18 -6.92
CA LEU A 35 4.57 -4.21 -6.71
C LEU A 35 5.34 -4.00 -5.42
N ASN A 36 5.54 -2.75 -5.02
CA ASN A 36 6.34 -2.40 -3.86
C ASN A 36 5.67 -2.84 -2.54
N LYS A 37 6.41 -3.64 -1.77
CA LYS A 37 6.03 -4.07 -0.40
C LYS A 37 6.77 -3.28 0.69
N GLY A 38 7.70 -2.39 0.31
CA GLY A 38 8.59 -1.70 1.24
C GLY A 38 9.40 -2.69 2.08
N MET A 39 9.45 -2.47 3.39
CA MET A 39 10.17 -3.37 4.31
C MET A 39 9.56 -4.77 4.46
N ALA A 40 8.38 -5.04 3.88
CA ALA A 40 7.80 -6.39 3.84
C ALA A 40 8.39 -7.31 2.76
N PHE A 41 9.32 -6.82 1.93
CA PHE A 41 10.15 -7.73 1.14
C PHE A 41 11.09 -8.52 2.05
N SER A 42 11.01 -9.85 1.95
CA SER A 42 11.97 -10.77 2.55
C SER A 42 13.39 -10.57 2.01
N LEU A 43 14.40 -11.05 2.73
CA LEU A 43 15.80 -10.96 2.27
C LEU A 43 15.99 -11.58 0.89
N TYR A 44 15.39 -12.76 0.66
CA TYR A 44 15.45 -13.46 -0.62
C TYR A 44 14.79 -12.68 -1.74
N GLU A 45 13.57 -12.15 -1.53
CA GLU A 45 12.91 -11.30 -2.54
C GLU A 45 13.77 -10.08 -2.87
N ARG A 46 14.41 -9.45 -1.88
CA ARG A 46 15.31 -8.32 -2.13
C ARG A 46 16.51 -8.70 -2.98
N GLN A 47 17.12 -9.87 -2.74
CA GLN A 47 18.24 -10.36 -3.55
C GLN A 47 17.77 -10.69 -4.98
N TYR A 48 16.69 -11.48 -5.11
CA TYR A 48 16.16 -11.91 -6.40
C TYR A 48 15.57 -10.79 -7.25
N LEU A 49 15.12 -9.69 -6.66
CA LEU A 49 14.53 -8.54 -7.37
C LEU A 49 15.49 -7.34 -7.47
N GLY A 50 16.72 -7.44 -6.95
CA GLY A 50 17.71 -6.36 -7.00
C GLY A 50 17.42 -5.18 -6.06
N LEU A 51 16.70 -5.44 -4.96
CA LEU A 51 16.31 -4.44 -3.95
C LEU A 51 17.25 -4.41 -2.75
N HIS A 52 18.16 -5.37 -2.63
CA HIS A 52 19.10 -5.43 -1.51
C HIS A 52 20.03 -4.21 -1.54
N GLY A 53 20.19 -3.53 -0.40
CA GLY A 53 20.91 -2.25 -0.29
C GLY A 53 20.07 -0.99 -0.58
N LEU A 54 18.89 -1.12 -1.22
CA LEU A 54 17.99 0.02 -1.49
C LEU A 54 16.99 0.28 -0.36
N LEU A 55 16.85 -0.67 0.55
CA LEU A 55 15.92 -0.63 1.68
C LEU A 55 16.70 -0.72 3.00
N PRO A 56 16.21 -0.09 4.08
CA PRO A 56 16.79 -0.28 5.42
C PRO A 56 16.92 -1.76 5.79
N PRO A 57 17.90 -2.13 6.63
CA PRO A 57 18.15 -3.52 7.04
C PRO A 57 17.13 -4.04 8.07
N ALA A 58 15.87 -3.62 7.96
CA ALA A 58 14.76 -4.09 8.77
C ALA A 58 13.74 -4.82 7.87
N PHE A 59 13.14 -5.87 8.43
CA PHE A 59 12.10 -6.68 7.79
C PHE A 59 10.83 -6.57 8.61
N MET A 60 9.70 -6.32 7.95
CA MET A 60 8.42 -6.09 8.63
C MET A 60 7.33 -6.98 8.06
N THR A 61 6.40 -7.40 8.91
CA THR A 61 5.13 -7.96 8.41
C THR A 61 4.23 -6.84 7.90
N GLN A 62 3.25 -7.18 7.07
CA GLN A 62 2.26 -6.20 6.61
C GLN A 62 1.48 -5.59 7.79
N GLU A 63 1.22 -6.37 8.83
CA GLU A 63 0.58 -5.90 10.06
C GLU A 63 1.44 -4.89 10.83
N GLN A 64 2.74 -5.15 10.97
CA GLN A 64 3.66 -4.19 11.59
C GLN A 64 3.72 -2.87 10.80
N GLN A 65 3.71 -2.95 9.46
CA GLN A 65 3.65 -1.76 8.62
C GLN A 65 2.32 -1.01 8.81
N ALA A 66 1.19 -1.72 8.88
CA ALA A 66 -0.12 -1.13 9.09
C ALA A 66 -0.22 -0.43 10.45
N TYR A 67 0.31 -1.07 11.51
CA TYR A 67 0.42 -0.48 12.84
C TYR A 67 1.20 0.84 12.83
N ARG A 68 2.38 0.87 12.18
CA ARG A 68 3.18 2.10 12.07
C ARG A 68 2.44 3.22 11.34
N VAL A 69 1.70 2.87 10.29
CA VAL A 69 0.91 3.83 9.52
C VAL A 69 -0.22 4.40 10.36
N ILE A 70 -1.02 3.57 11.02
CA ILE A 70 -2.18 4.04 11.79
C ILE A 70 -1.76 4.86 13.02
N THR A 71 -0.69 4.47 13.71
CA THR A 71 -0.13 5.25 14.84
C THR A 71 0.24 6.65 14.37
N LYS A 72 0.99 6.75 13.26
CA LYS A 72 1.39 8.05 12.70
C LYS A 72 0.21 8.87 12.19
N LEU A 73 -0.83 8.23 11.63
CA LEU A 73 -2.06 8.92 11.20
C LEU A 73 -2.80 9.55 12.38
N ARG A 74 -2.89 8.85 13.51
CA ARG A 74 -3.58 9.35 14.70
C ARG A 74 -2.84 10.50 15.35
N GLU A 75 -1.51 10.51 15.26
CA GLU A 75 -0.63 11.61 15.70
C GLU A 75 -0.70 12.88 14.83
N GLN A 76 -1.31 12.81 13.64
CA GLN A 76 -1.44 13.99 12.78
C GLN A 76 -2.32 15.08 13.44
N PRO A 77 -1.96 16.36 13.25
CA PRO A 77 -2.61 17.48 13.95
C PRO A 77 -4.05 17.74 13.49
N ASN A 78 -4.42 17.33 12.27
CA ASN A 78 -5.76 17.52 11.72
C ASN A 78 -6.03 16.53 10.58
N ASP A 79 -7.29 16.46 10.15
CA ASP A 79 -7.75 15.54 9.11
C ASP A 79 -7.17 15.84 7.73
N LEU A 80 -6.82 17.10 7.44
CA LEU A 80 -6.14 17.46 6.19
C LEU A 80 -4.72 16.87 6.15
N ALA A 81 -3.98 16.90 7.27
CA ALA A 81 -2.68 16.27 7.39
C ALA A 81 -2.77 14.73 7.28
N ARG A 82 -3.83 14.13 7.84
CA ARG A 82 -4.14 12.70 7.65
C ARG A 82 -4.40 12.37 6.19
N TYR A 83 -5.17 13.20 5.49
CA TYR A 83 -5.43 13.05 4.06
C TYR A 83 -4.14 13.11 3.24
N ILE A 84 -3.28 14.10 3.50
CA ILE A 84 -1.97 14.22 2.81
C ILE A 84 -1.11 12.98 3.06
N GLN A 85 -1.09 12.46 4.28
CA GLN A 85 -0.35 11.24 4.59
C GLN A 85 -0.90 10.01 3.85
N LEU A 86 -2.23 9.86 3.79
CA LEU A 86 -2.90 8.76 3.07
C LEU A 86 -2.69 8.84 1.55
N ASP A 87 -2.78 10.02 0.97
CA ASP A 87 -2.48 10.24 -0.45
C ASP A 87 -0.99 9.96 -0.75
N GLY A 88 -0.10 10.28 0.22
CA GLY A 88 1.32 9.90 0.21
C GLY A 88 1.57 8.39 0.15
N LEU A 89 0.84 7.60 0.94
CA LEU A 89 0.88 6.13 0.94
C LEU A 89 0.36 5.52 -0.37
N GLN A 90 -0.67 6.13 -0.95
CA GLN A 90 -1.27 5.68 -2.20
C GLN A 90 -0.38 6.00 -3.41
N ALA A 91 0.26 7.18 -3.47
CA ALA A 91 0.94 7.60 -4.71
C ALA A 91 2.14 8.54 -4.58
N LEU A 92 2.37 9.21 -3.44
CA LEU A 92 2.92 10.58 -3.51
C LEU A 92 4.23 10.90 -2.80
N PHE A 93 4.71 10.07 -1.88
CA PHE A 93 6.09 10.19 -1.38
C PHE A 93 6.90 8.93 -1.66
N PHE A 94 8.13 9.12 -2.13
CA PHE A 94 8.96 8.11 -2.80
C PHE A 94 9.28 6.87 -1.93
N VAL A 95 9.07 6.95 -0.62
CA VAL A 95 9.52 5.95 0.37
C VAL A 95 8.42 4.95 0.75
N ASP A 96 7.13 5.33 0.75
CA ASP A 96 6.03 4.53 1.32
C ASP A 96 4.95 4.12 0.30
N ARG A 97 5.29 4.01 -0.99
CA ARG A 97 4.37 3.57 -2.05
C ARG A 97 4.02 2.09 -1.89
N ASN A 98 2.94 1.75 -1.20
CA ASN A 98 2.48 0.37 -1.11
C ASN A 98 0.96 0.35 -1.18
N GLU A 99 0.43 0.13 -2.39
CA GLU A 99 -1.00 0.13 -2.66
C GLU A 99 -1.73 -0.95 -1.84
N LYS A 100 -1.09 -2.12 -1.66
CA LYS A 100 -1.64 -3.19 -0.82
C LYS A 100 -1.73 -2.79 0.65
N LEU A 101 -0.74 -2.06 1.16
CA LEU A 101 -0.75 -1.55 2.53
C LEU A 101 -1.79 -0.44 2.71
N PHE A 102 -1.94 0.45 1.72
CA PHE A 102 -2.97 1.48 1.72
C PHE A 102 -4.37 0.88 1.89
N TYR A 103 -4.73 -0.07 1.02
CA TYR A 103 -6.03 -0.74 1.12
C TYR A 103 -6.16 -1.56 2.40
N ARG A 104 -5.08 -2.18 2.88
CA ARG A 104 -5.10 -2.91 4.15
C ARG A 104 -5.48 -2.00 5.32
N VAL A 105 -4.80 -0.87 5.47
CA VAL A 105 -5.07 0.10 6.56
C VAL A 105 -6.48 0.68 6.43
N LEU A 106 -6.91 1.00 5.20
CA LEU A 106 -8.25 1.54 4.94
C LEU A 106 -9.34 0.54 5.28
N CYS A 107 -9.19 -0.73 4.88
CA CYS A 107 -10.16 -1.78 5.20
C CYS A 107 -10.22 -2.07 6.70
N ASP A 108 -9.07 -2.11 7.38
CA ASP A 108 -8.99 -2.38 8.82
C ASP A 108 -9.63 -1.25 9.65
N HIS A 109 -9.56 0.01 9.17
CA HIS A 109 -10.03 1.21 9.88
C HIS A 109 -11.08 2.00 9.08
N VAL A 110 -11.97 1.31 8.36
CA VAL A 110 -12.89 1.95 7.40
C VAL A 110 -13.72 3.06 8.01
N LYS A 111 -14.28 2.86 9.21
CA LYS A 111 -15.12 3.85 9.88
C LYS A 111 -14.34 5.12 10.25
N GLU A 112 -13.06 4.98 10.58
CA GLU A 112 -12.17 6.08 10.98
C GLU A 112 -11.63 6.82 9.74
N LEU A 113 -11.27 6.09 8.68
CA LEU A 113 -10.54 6.66 7.54
C LEU A 113 -11.43 7.03 6.33
N MET A 114 -12.63 6.45 6.20
CA MET A 114 -13.57 6.82 5.14
C MET A 114 -13.90 8.32 5.08
N PRO A 115 -14.17 9.03 6.21
CA PRO A 115 -14.42 10.47 6.17
C PRO A 115 -13.17 11.31 5.82
N ILE A 116 -11.98 10.71 5.95
CA ILE A 116 -10.71 11.34 5.58
C ILE A 116 -10.46 11.22 4.08
N VAL A 117 -10.63 10.03 3.50
CA VAL A 117 -10.32 9.75 2.09
C VAL A 117 -11.36 10.30 1.13
N TYR A 118 -12.61 10.44 1.58
CA TYR A 118 -13.70 10.94 0.76
C TYR A 118 -14.35 12.16 1.43
N THR A 119 -15.68 12.18 1.61
CA THR A 119 -16.40 13.30 2.21
C THR A 119 -16.29 13.27 3.74
N PRO A 120 -16.06 14.43 4.41
CA PRO A 120 -15.96 15.79 3.87
C PRO A 120 -14.53 16.26 3.53
N THR A 121 -13.49 15.54 3.97
CA THR A 121 -12.10 16.03 3.98
C THR A 121 -11.50 16.21 2.58
N VAL A 122 -11.87 15.38 1.60
CA VAL A 122 -11.41 15.53 0.21
C VAL A 122 -11.83 16.87 -0.39
N GLY A 123 -13.01 17.39 -0.02
CA GLY A 123 -13.50 18.68 -0.48
C GLY A 123 -12.64 19.83 0.04
N LEU A 124 -12.29 19.79 1.34
CA LEU A 124 -11.39 20.75 1.96
C LEU A 124 -9.96 20.65 1.39
N ALA A 125 -9.49 19.43 1.13
CA ALA A 125 -8.21 19.22 0.47
C ALA A 125 -8.20 19.84 -0.93
N CYS A 126 -9.27 19.64 -1.72
CA CYS A 126 -9.46 20.22 -3.05
C CYS A 126 -9.54 21.76 -3.06
N GLN A 127 -10.07 22.37 -2.00
CA GLN A 127 -10.06 23.83 -1.85
C GLN A 127 -8.66 24.37 -1.54
N ASN A 128 -7.89 23.65 -0.72
CA ASN A 128 -6.52 24.00 -0.36
C ASN A 128 -5.47 23.43 -1.35
N PHE A 129 -5.91 22.94 -2.51
CA PHE A 129 -5.13 22.06 -3.41
C PHE A 129 -4.08 22.77 -4.26
N GLY A 130 -4.09 24.10 -4.31
CA GLY A 130 -3.10 24.89 -5.06
C GLY A 130 -1.64 24.63 -4.66
N TYR A 131 -1.41 24.01 -3.49
CA TYR A 131 -0.10 23.71 -2.93
C TYR A 131 0.26 22.20 -2.91
N ILE A 132 -0.66 21.30 -3.28
CA ILE A 132 -0.46 19.86 -3.16
C ILE A 132 0.14 19.30 -4.47
N TYR A 133 1.47 19.22 -4.52
CA TYR A 133 2.20 18.65 -5.66
C TYR A 133 1.87 17.17 -5.82
N ARG A 134 1.25 16.76 -6.93
CA ARG A 134 0.88 15.35 -7.20
C ARG A 134 1.37 14.79 -8.52
N LYS A 135 1.63 13.47 -8.58
CA LYS A 135 1.76 12.75 -9.85
C LYS A 135 0.41 12.70 -10.58
N PRO A 136 0.38 12.71 -11.92
CA PRO A 136 -0.83 12.41 -12.68
C PRO A 136 -1.35 11.02 -12.28
N LYS A 137 -2.63 10.93 -11.91
CA LYS A 137 -3.32 9.68 -11.59
C LYS A 137 -3.85 9.04 -12.88
#